data_AF-A0A1X0R2F3-F1
#
_entry.id   AF-A0A1X0R2F3-F1
#
_cell.length_a   1.000
_cell.length_b   1.000
_cell.length_c   1.000
_cell.angle_alpha   90.00
_cell.angle_beta   90.00
_cell.angle_gamma   90.00
#
_symmetry.space_group_name_H-M   'P 1'
#
loop_
_entity.id
_entity.type
_entity.pdbx_description
1 polymer ?
#
loop_
_entity_poly.entity_id
_entity_poly.type
_entity_poly.pdbx_seq_one_letter_code
_entity_poly.pdbx_strand_id
1 'polypeptide(L)'
;MIIPREHIIHSTNPYVRKCCGCIHLRIGNTFSCLIWAGLSLYFAILSFQTKSPFFSYTSVPTALYIFGTINLVLFGVCLGTLFCLFLRSENGVRAAAYIIGINVFILLVDVFINTILFIVQKGTYVEWCITAASSPLNNQLLSASQGEQQQFNFAIKDFYNCNRTWEDELKFTILCAALIIVLYSYWTFCLFSYAIKLQVNTRAAMLKYYQQGMLPQVPMMMPHVNNGDIIL
;
A
#
# COMPACT_ATOMS: atom_id res chain seq x y z
N MET A 1 0.57 -27.23 -10.39
CA MET A 1 1.67 -28.07 -9.85
C MET A 1 1.86 -27.73 -8.38
N ILE A 2 1.46 -28.62 -7.47
CA ILE A 2 1.65 -28.42 -6.02
C ILE A 2 3.02 -29.01 -5.67
N ILE A 3 3.93 -28.16 -5.18
CA ILE A 3 5.34 -28.53 -4.96
C ILE A 3 5.47 -29.31 -3.63
N PRO A 4 6.00 -30.55 -3.62
CA PRO A 4 6.21 -31.32 -2.39
C PRO A 4 7.21 -30.67 -1.43
N ARG A 5 7.15 -31.10 -0.16
CA ARG A 5 7.70 -30.40 1.02
C ARG A 5 9.22 -30.53 1.21
N GLU A 6 9.91 -31.36 0.43
CA GLU A 6 11.28 -31.79 0.74
C GLU A 6 12.26 -31.51 -0.40
N HIS A 7 13.00 -30.41 -0.25
CA HIS A 7 14.42 -30.22 -0.55
C HIS A 7 14.68 -28.73 -0.71
N ILE A 8 15.27 -28.15 0.33
CA ILE A 8 15.74 -26.77 0.34
C ILE A 8 17.01 -26.74 -0.51
N ILE A 9 16.87 -26.47 -1.81
CA ILE A 9 18.03 -26.09 -2.63
C ILE A 9 18.42 -24.68 -2.17
N HIS A 10 19.46 -24.64 -1.36
CA HIS A 10 20.04 -23.43 -0.83
C HIS A 10 20.67 -22.62 -1.98
N SER A 11 20.12 -21.45 -2.31
CA SER A 11 20.87 -20.49 -3.12
C SER A 11 22.13 -20.07 -2.35
N THR A 12 23.22 -19.88 -3.09
CA THR A 12 24.55 -19.47 -2.59
C THR A 12 24.58 -18.00 -2.15
N ASN A 13 23.60 -17.19 -2.54
CA ASN A 13 23.59 -15.76 -2.24
C ASN A 13 22.71 -15.44 -0.99
N PRO A 14 23.30 -14.91 0.11
CA PRO A 14 22.61 -14.69 1.39
C PRO A 14 21.48 -13.65 1.31
N TYR A 15 21.54 -12.69 0.39
CA TYR A 15 20.52 -11.64 0.20
C TYR A 15 19.18 -12.19 -0.32
N VAL A 16 19.16 -13.41 -0.87
CA VAL A 16 17.95 -14.07 -1.40
C VAL A 16 17.31 -15.02 -0.36
N ARG A 17 17.85 -15.09 0.87
CA ARG A 17 17.37 -16.01 1.91
C ARG A 17 16.36 -15.41 2.87
N LYS A 18 16.49 -14.13 3.25
CA LYS A 18 15.81 -13.57 4.43
C LYS A 18 15.19 -12.17 4.18
N CYS A 19 13.97 -11.97 4.70
CA CYS A 19 13.27 -10.69 4.76
C CYS A 19 13.61 -10.05 6.11
N CYS A 20 13.87 -8.75 6.17
CA CYS A 20 14.38 -8.04 7.36
C CYS A 20 15.68 -8.64 7.95
N GLY A 21 16.53 -9.27 7.13
CA GLY A 21 17.82 -9.86 7.57
C GLY A 21 17.73 -11.15 8.39
N CYS A 22 16.59 -11.43 9.04
CA CYS A 22 16.44 -12.55 9.98
C CYS A 22 15.25 -13.49 9.68
N ILE A 23 14.20 -13.03 9.01
CA ILE A 23 12.94 -13.77 8.85
C ILE A 23 12.92 -14.53 7.52
N HIS A 24 12.35 -15.74 7.50
CA HIS A 24 12.16 -16.47 6.24
C HIS A 24 11.26 -15.67 5.28
N LEU A 25 11.70 -15.51 4.02
CA LEU A 25 11.05 -14.64 3.01
C LEU A 25 9.53 -14.84 2.92
N ARG A 26 9.06 -16.09 3.01
CA ARG A 26 7.62 -16.40 2.96
C ARG A 26 6.85 -15.77 4.12
N ILE A 27 7.33 -15.95 5.34
CA ILE A 27 6.66 -15.46 6.55
C ILE A 27 6.74 -13.93 6.59
N GLY A 28 7.90 -13.36 6.22
CA GLY A 28 8.07 -11.91 6.10
C GLY A 28 7.06 -11.31 5.12
N ASN A 29 6.90 -11.88 3.94
CA ASN A 29 5.95 -11.37 2.95
C ASN A 29 4.49 -11.54 3.39
N THR A 30 4.13 -12.64 4.04
CA THR A 30 2.79 -12.80 4.63
C THR A 30 2.52 -11.72 5.68
N PHE A 31 3.49 -11.44 6.55
CA PHE A 31 3.38 -10.40 7.58
C PHE A 31 3.27 -8.99 6.96
N SER A 32 4.12 -8.66 5.99
CA SER A 32 4.04 -7.39 5.25
C SER A 32 2.69 -7.20 4.56
N CYS A 33 2.15 -8.24 3.91
CA CYS A 33 0.84 -8.17 3.28
C CYS A 33 -0.30 -7.99 4.30
N LEU A 34 -0.21 -8.59 5.50
CA LEU A 34 -1.20 -8.37 6.56
C LEU A 34 -1.17 -6.94 7.09
N ILE A 35 0.04 -6.40 7.34
CA ILE A 35 0.19 -5.01 7.77
C ILE A 35 -0.34 -4.05 6.69
N TRP A 36 0.04 -4.26 5.43
CA TRP A 36 -0.46 -3.43 4.34
C TRP A 36 -1.97 -3.54 4.19
N ALA A 37 -2.56 -4.73 4.30
CA ALA A 37 -4.02 -4.86 4.26
C ALA A 37 -4.69 -4.07 5.39
N GLY A 38 -4.21 -4.22 6.63
CA GLY A 38 -4.77 -3.52 7.80
C GLY A 38 -4.64 -1.99 7.67
N LEU A 39 -3.44 -1.49 7.38
CA LEU A 39 -3.20 -0.06 7.23
C LEU A 39 -3.94 0.53 6.04
N SER A 40 -3.96 -0.15 4.89
CA SER A 40 -4.63 0.36 3.70
C SER A 40 -6.15 0.42 3.92
N LEU A 41 -6.74 -0.58 4.58
CA LEU A 41 -8.17 -0.52 4.93
C LEU A 41 -8.46 0.64 5.90
N TYR A 42 -7.63 0.83 6.91
CA TYR A 42 -7.77 1.95 7.85
C TYR A 42 -7.69 3.31 7.15
N PHE A 43 -6.70 3.51 6.28
CA PHE A 43 -6.53 4.73 5.51
C PHE A 43 -7.68 4.95 4.51
N ALA A 44 -8.19 3.90 3.87
CA ALA A 44 -9.35 4.00 2.98
C ALA A 44 -10.61 4.46 3.73
N ILE A 45 -10.89 3.88 4.90
CA ILE A 45 -12.05 4.26 5.72
C ILE A 45 -11.97 5.72 6.15
N LEU A 46 -10.83 6.18 6.67
CA LEU A 46 -10.66 7.58 7.06
C LEU A 46 -10.87 8.53 5.89
N SER A 47 -10.28 8.19 4.74
CA SER A 47 -10.36 9.01 3.53
C SER A 47 -11.80 9.17 3.02
N PHE A 48 -12.60 8.10 3.07
CA PHE A 48 -14.02 8.17 2.72
C PHE A 48 -14.87 8.93 3.75
N GLN A 49 -14.38 9.08 4.98
CA GLN A 49 -14.96 9.97 5.98
C GLN A 49 -14.42 11.41 5.89
N THR A 50 -13.77 11.76 4.77
CA THR A 50 -13.11 13.06 4.53
C THR A 50 -12.11 13.46 5.62
N LYS A 51 -11.52 12.48 6.29
CA LYS A 51 -10.47 12.65 7.29
C LYS A 51 -9.15 12.11 6.76
N SER A 52 -8.05 12.70 7.22
CA SER A 52 -6.72 12.19 6.92
C SER A 52 -6.01 11.78 8.21
N PRO A 53 -5.14 10.77 8.17
CA PRO A 53 -4.31 10.38 9.31
C PRO A 53 -3.07 11.29 9.49
N PHE A 54 -2.77 12.17 8.54
CA PHE A 54 -1.52 12.94 8.52
C PHE A 54 -1.74 14.44 8.79
N PHE A 55 -2.76 15.02 8.18
CA PHE A 55 -3.13 16.43 8.28
C PHE A 55 -4.58 16.61 8.74
N SER A 56 -4.82 17.61 9.58
CA SER A 56 -6.15 17.88 10.14
C SER A 56 -7.09 18.60 9.17
N TYR A 57 -6.53 19.28 8.15
CA TYR A 57 -7.29 20.02 7.15
C TYR A 57 -6.69 19.86 5.76
N THR A 58 -7.56 19.74 4.77
CA THR A 58 -7.23 19.92 3.36
C THR A 58 -8.39 20.63 2.68
N SER A 59 -8.11 21.64 1.85
CA SER A 59 -9.17 22.38 1.16
C SER A 59 -9.77 21.61 -0.01
N VAL A 60 -9.09 20.56 -0.47
CA VAL A 60 -9.46 19.74 -1.63
C VAL A 60 -9.86 18.33 -1.18
N PRO A 61 -11.13 18.07 -0.84
CA PRO A 61 -11.59 16.75 -0.38
C PRO A 61 -11.42 15.66 -1.45
N THR A 62 -11.35 16.05 -2.74
CA THR A 62 -11.08 15.13 -3.85
C THR A 62 -9.75 14.39 -3.69
N ALA A 63 -8.73 15.05 -3.16
CA ALA A 63 -7.40 14.43 -2.96
C ALA A 63 -7.48 13.28 -1.93
N LEU A 64 -8.30 13.43 -0.90
CA LEU A 64 -8.57 12.37 0.08
C LEU A 64 -9.30 11.19 -0.55
N TYR A 65 -10.32 11.43 -1.40
CA TYR A 65 -11.01 10.33 -2.07
C TYR A 65 -10.10 9.54 -3.02
N ILE A 66 -9.16 10.20 -3.69
CA ILE A 66 -8.14 9.55 -4.53
C ILE A 66 -7.22 8.68 -3.67
N PHE A 67 -6.68 9.23 -2.57
CA PHE A 67 -5.84 8.48 -1.62
C PHE A 67 -6.59 7.27 -1.04
N GLY A 68 -7.86 7.43 -0.68
CA GLY A 68 -8.72 6.35 -0.19
C GLY A 68 -8.94 5.25 -1.21
N THR A 69 -9.15 5.61 -2.48
CA THR A 69 -9.35 4.65 -3.57
C THR A 69 -8.08 3.83 -3.84
N ILE A 70 -6.92 4.47 -3.86
CA ILE A 70 -5.62 3.78 -4.03
C ILE A 70 -5.40 2.76 -2.90
N ASN A 71 -5.67 3.16 -1.66
CA ASN A 71 -5.55 2.27 -0.50
C ASN A 71 -6.57 1.12 -0.53
N LEU A 72 -7.80 1.36 -0.99
CA LEU A 72 -8.81 0.30 -1.15
C LEU A 72 -8.37 -0.76 -2.18
N VAL A 73 -7.79 -0.32 -3.29
CA VAL A 73 -7.21 -1.23 -4.30
C VAL A 73 -6.03 -2.01 -3.70
N LEU A 74 -5.12 -1.33 -2.99
CA LEU A 74 -3.98 -1.98 -2.34
C LEU A 74 -4.43 -3.03 -1.30
N PHE A 75 -5.49 -2.76 -0.54
CA PHE A 75 -6.11 -3.73 0.37
C PHE A 75 -6.56 -5.00 -0.37
N GLY A 76 -7.32 -4.86 -1.46
CA GLY A 76 -7.78 -5.98 -2.27
C GLY A 76 -6.61 -6.79 -2.86
N VAL A 77 -5.59 -6.10 -3.38
CA VAL A 77 -4.37 -6.74 -3.92
C VAL A 77 -3.60 -7.48 -2.82
N CYS A 78 -3.51 -6.94 -1.61
CA CYS A 78 -2.85 -7.60 -0.48
C CYS A 78 -3.58 -8.89 -0.08
N LEU A 79 -4.91 -8.89 -0.03
CA LEU A 79 -5.70 -10.11 0.22
C LEU A 79 -5.50 -11.17 -0.87
N GLY A 80 -5.53 -10.76 -2.15
CA GLY A 80 -5.25 -11.66 -3.27
C GLY A 80 -3.83 -12.24 -3.23
N THR A 81 -2.86 -11.43 -2.80
CA THR A 81 -1.47 -11.84 -2.63
C THR A 81 -1.32 -12.85 -1.50
N LEU A 82 -1.99 -12.63 -0.36
CA LEU A 82 -2.03 -13.60 0.74
C LEU A 82 -2.55 -14.96 0.25
N PHE A 83 -3.65 -14.97 -0.49
CA PHE A 83 -4.19 -16.20 -1.09
C PHE A 83 -3.16 -16.91 -1.99
N CYS A 84 -2.48 -16.16 -2.87
CA CYS A 84 -1.42 -16.70 -3.73
C CYS A 84 -0.22 -17.27 -2.94
N LEU A 85 0.15 -16.64 -1.82
CA LEU A 85 1.21 -17.10 -0.91
C LEU A 85 0.81 -18.37 -0.14
N PHE A 86 -0.47 -18.52 0.20
CA PHE A 86 -1.00 -19.74 0.84
C PHE A 86 -0.98 -20.92 -0.12
N LEU A 87 -1.49 -20.74 -1.35
CA LEU A 87 -1.49 -21.77 -2.39
C LEU A 87 -0.11 -22.08 -2.99
N ARG A 88 0.91 -21.26 -2.67
CA ARG A 88 2.28 -21.37 -3.20
C ARG A 88 2.31 -21.38 -4.74
N SER A 89 1.42 -20.62 -5.37
CA SER A 89 1.35 -20.50 -6.83
C SER A 89 2.47 -19.61 -7.35
N GLU A 90 3.36 -20.15 -8.20
CA GLU A 90 4.47 -19.38 -8.79
C GLU A 90 3.96 -18.19 -9.62
N ASN A 91 3.07 -18.47 -10.57
CA ASN A 91 2.52 -17.45 -11.46
C ASN A 91 1.73 -16.40 -10.68
N GLY A 92 0.98 -16.82 -9.65
CA GLY A 92 0.20 -15.93 -8.80
C GLY A 92 1.09 -14.98 -8.00
N VAL A 93 2.12 -15.50 -7.33
CA VAL A 93 3.07 -14.69 -6.55
C VAL A 93 3.86 -13.73 -7.44
N ARG A 94 4.23 -14.17 -8.65
CA ARG A 94 4.93 -13.30 -9.61
C ARG A 94 4.05 -12.15 -10.08
N ALA A 95 2.81 -12.43 -10.50
CA ALA A 95 1.87 -11.39 -10.89
C ALA A 95 1.60 -10.43 -9.73
N ALA A 96 1.37 -10.97 -8.53
CA ALA A 96 1.17 -10.18 -7.32
C ALA A 96 2.33 -9.23 -7.01
N ALA A 97 3.58 -9.67 -7.17
CA ALA A 97 4.75 -8.82 -6.93
C ALA A 97 4.78 -7.58 -7.84
N TYR A 98 4.48 -7.75 -9.14
CA TYR A 98 4.38 -6.62 -10.08
C TYR A 98 3.20 -5.70 -9.77
N ILE A 99 2.02 -6.27 -9.50
CA ILE A 99 0.82 -5.48 -9.20
C ILE A 99 0.99 -4.69 -7.90
N ILE A 100 1.55 -5.30 -6.85
CA ILE A 100 1.89 -4.60 -5.60
C ILE A 100 2.91 -3.51 -5.87
N GLY A 101 3.97 -3.79 -6.64
CA GLY A 101 4.99 -2.79 -6.96
C GLY A 101 4.41 -1.54 -7.62
N ILE A 102 3.50 -1.72 -8.59
CA ILE A 102 2.82 -0.61 -9.27
C ILE A 102 1.91 0.15 -8.30
N ASN A 103 1.09 -0.55 -7.51
CA ASN A 103 0.18 0.09 -6.54
C ASN A 103 0.94 0.86 -5.46
N VAL A 104 2.01 0.29 -4.92
CA VAL A 104 2.88 0.95 -3.95
C VAL A 104 3.51 2.19 -4.58
N PHE A 105 4.02 2.10 -5.81
CA PHE A 105 4.58 3.27 -6.49
C PHE A 105 3.55 4.41 -6.64
N ILE A 106 2.33 4.10 -7.10
CA ILE A 106 1.24 5.07 -7.21
C ILE A 106 0.92 5.69 -5.84
N LEU A 107 0.82 4.86 -4.80
CA LEU A 107 0.57 5.33 -3.43
C LEU A 107 1.67 6.26 -2.92
N LEU A 108 2.95 5.95 -3.18
CA LEU A 108 4.07 6.80 -2.76
C LEU A 108 4.04 8.16 -3.46
N VAL A 109 3.73 8.19 -4.76
CA VAL A 109 3.54 9.44 -5.51
C VAL A 109 2.38 10.25 -4.94
N ASP A 110 1.26 9.60 -4.62
CA ASP A 110 0.08 10.27 -4.06
C ASP A 110 0.35 10.85 -2.67
N VAL A 111 1.02 10.11 -1.78
CA VAL A 111 1.47 10.61 -0.46
C VAL A 111 2.39 11.82 -0.61
N PHE A 112 3.30 11.79 -1.59
CA PHE A 112 4.19 12.92 -1.88
C PHE A 112 3.44 14.16 -2.36
N ILE A 113 2.51 14.00 -3.32
CA ILE A 113 1.67 15.10 -3.83
C ILE A 113 0.81 15.69 -2.70
N ASN A 114 0.16 14.85 -1.90
CA ASN A 114 -0.67 15.29 -0.78
C ASN A 114 0.15 16.07 0.27
N THR A 115 1.39 15.67 0.52
CA THR A 115 2.31 16.40 1.40
C THR A 115 2.64 17.79 0.82
N ILE A 116 2.91 17.90 -0.48
CA ILE A 116 3.16 19.19 -1.15
C ILE A 116 1.91 20.09 -1.08
N LEU A 117 0.73 19.54 -1.36
CA LEU A 117 -0.53 20.30 -1.30
C LEU A 117 -0.74 20.88 0.10
N PHE A 118 -0.47 20.11 1.16
CA PHE A 118 -0.56 20.59 2.53
C PHE A 118 0.43 21.74 2.82
N ILE A 119 1.64 21.68 2.27
CA ILE A 119 2.64 22.77 2.42
C ILE A 119 2.14 24.06 1.79
N VAL A 120 1.60 23.99 0.56
CA VAL A 120 1.16 25.17 -0.20
C VAL A 120 -0.07 25.83 0.45
N GLN A 121 -0.92 25.05 1.11
CA GLN A 121 -2.19 25.51 1.70
C GLN A 121 -2.07 26.09 3.12
N LYS A 122 -0.86 26.49 3.55
CA LYS A 122 -0.63 27.06 4.88
C LYS A 122 -1.62 28.17 5.25
N GLY A 123 -1.86 29.13 4.36
CA GLY A 123 -2.75 30.27 4.62
C GLY A 123 -4.18 29.83 4.92
N THR A 124 -4.72 28.94 4.10
CA THR A 124 -6.07 28.38 4.25
C THR A 124 -6.19 27.51 5.51
N TYR A 125 -5.14 26.76 5.85
CA TYR A 125 -5.08 25.99 7.09
C TYR A 125 -5.19 26.90 8.33
N VAL A 126 -4.42 28.00 8.36
CA VAL A 126 -4.44 28.93 9.50
C VAL A 126 -5.81 29.58 9.67
N GLU A 127 -6.44 30.01 8.56
CA GLU A 127 -7.80 30.57 8.57
C GLU A 127 -8.83 29.55 9.07
N TRP A 128 -8.75 28.31 8.59
CA TRP A 128 -9.60 27.22 9.06
C TRP A 128 -9.40 26.94 10.56
N CYS A 129 -8.15 26.89 11.03
CA CYS A 129 -7.81 26.61 12.42
C CYS A 129 -8.38 27.67 13.35
N ILE A 130 -8.23 28.96 13.00
CA ILE A 130 -8.80 30.06 13.79
C ILE A 130 -10.34 29.97 13.79
N THR A 131 -10.96 29.69 12.65
CA THR A 131 -12.42 29.58 12.54
C THR A 131 -12.96 28.39 13.34
N ALA A 132 -12.31 27.24 13.25
CA ALA A 132 -12.70 26.01 13.95
C ALA A 132 -12.54 26.16 15.47
N ALA A 133 -11.46 26.80 15.93
CA ALA A 133 -11.22 27.05 17.35
C ALA A 133 -12.16 28.13 17.94
N SER A 134 -12.49 29.16 17.15
CA SER A 134 -13.33 30.27 17.62
C SER A 134 -14.84 30.00 17.51
N SER A 135 -15.29 29.11 16.63
CA SER A 135 -16.71 28.84 16.39
C SER A 135 -17.50 28.41 17.64
N PRO A 136 -17.03 27.46 18.48
CA PRO A 136 -17.75 27.06 19.68
C PRO A 136 -17.89 28.21 20.69
N LEU A 137 -16.83 29.00 20.84
CA LEU A 137 -16.81 30.15 21.75
C LEU A 137 -17.74 31.26 21.27
N ASN A 138 -17.72 31.58 19.97
CA ASN A 138 -18.63 32.54 19.38
C ASN A 138 -20.10 32.10 19.54
N ASN A 139 -20.40 30.82 19.33
CA ASN A 139 -21.75 30.28 19.48
C ASN A 139 -22.25 30.36 20.93
N GLN A 140 -21.38 30.09 21.91
CA GLN A 140 -21.71 30.23 23.33
C GLN A 140 -21.88 31.69 23.74
N LEU A 141 -21.04 32.59 23.24
CA LEU A 141 -21.13 34.01 23.53
C LEU A 141 -22.41 34.62 22.95
N LEU A 142 -22.73 34.32 21.69
CA LEU A 142 -23.98 34.74 21.01
C LEU A 142 -25.23 34.21 21.71
N SER A 143 -25.15 33.05 22.36
CA SER A 143 -26.27 32.48 23.13
C SER A 143 -26.41 33.11 24.52
N ALA A 144 -25.31 33.64 25.09
CA ALA A 144 -25.28 34.26 26.41
C ALA A 144 -25.58 35.78 26.36
N SER A 145 -25.17 36.46 25.29
CA SER A 145 -25.50 37.87 25.03
C SER A 145 -26.79 37.94 24.20
N GLN A 146 -27.90 38.36 24.81
CA GLN A 146 -29.19 38.58 24.15
C GLN A 146 -29.12 39.70 23.08
N GLY A 147 -28.47 39.46 21.95
CA GLY A 147 -28.46 40.33 20.77
C GLY A 147 -27.39 41.43 20.72
N GLU A 148 -26.60 41.66 21.77
CA GLU A 148 -25.45 42.58 21.67
C GLU A 148 -24.23 41.85 21.07
N GLN A 149 -23.96 42.15 19.79
CA GLN A 149 -22.86 41.58 19.01
C GLN A 149 -21.48 42.05 19.52
N GLN A 150 -20.97 41.47 20.61
CA GLN A 150 -19.53 41.51 20.86
C GLN A 150 -18.85 40.41 20.02
N GLN A 151 -18.65 40.69 18.73
CA GLN A 151 -17.75 39.87 17.91
C GLN A 151 -16.30 40.16 18.32
N PHE A 152 -15.76 39.33 19.22
CA PHE A 152 -14.31 39.32 19.45
C PHE A 152 -13.63 38.87 18.16
N ASN A 153 -12.87 39.77 17.53
CA ASN A 153 -12.13 39.46 16.32
C ASN A 153 -10.85 38.70 16.68
N PHE A 154 -10.98 37.38 16.86
CA PHE A 154 -9.87 36.47 17.13
C PHE A 154 -8.90 36.30 15.94
N ALA A 155 -9.18 36.92 14.78
CA ALA A 155 -8.35 36.80 13.57
C ALA A 155 -7.17 37.79 13.52
N ILE A 156 -7.13 38.81 14.40
CA ILE A 156 -6.14 39.91 14.31
C ILE A 156 -4.77 39.54 14.93
N LYS A 157 -4.74 38.57 15.84
CA LYS A 157 -3.52 37.98 16.39
C LYS A 157 -3.71 36.48 16.42
N ASP A 158 -2.68 35.72 16.04
CA ASP A 158 -2.67 34.24 16.06
C ASP A 158 -2.76 33.70 17.50
N PHE A 159 -3.91 33.94 18.16
CA PHE A 159 -4.15 33.74 19.58
C PHE A 159 -4.18 32.26 19.94
N TYR A 160 -4.59 31.43 18.98
CA TYR A 160 -4.63 29.97 19.09
C TYR A 160 -3.33 29.29 18.62
N ASN A 161 -2.30 30.09 18.26
CA ASN A 161 -0.99 29.59 17.81
C ASN A 161 -1.10 28.61 16.63
N CYS A 162 -2.05 28.87 15.72
CA CYS A 162 -2.38 27.98 14.61
C CYS A 162 -1.20 27.82 13.64
N ASN A 163 -0.33 28.83 13.53
CA ASN A 163 0.89 28.73 12.76
C ASN A 163 1.86 27.69 13.35
N ARG A 164 1.98 27.60 14.68
CA ARG A 164 2.82 26.57 15.32
C ARG A 164 2.22 25.17 15.17
N THR A 165 0.90 25.04 15.30
CA THR A 165 0.21 23.76 15.09
C THR A 165 0.43 23.24 13.67
N TRP A 166 0.35 24.11 12.66
CA TRP A 166 0.65 23.75 11.28
C TRP A 166 2.10 23.27 11.11
N GLU A 167 3.07 23.93 11.73
CA GLU A 167 4.49 23.51 11.65
C GLU A 167 4.72 22.13 12.28
N ASP A 168 4.04 21.83 13.39
CA ASP A 168 4.17 20.55 14.08
C ASP A 168 3.46 19.42 13.29
N GLU A 169 2.28 19.68 12.73
CA GLU A 169 1.60 18.74 11.81
C GLU A 169 2.42 18.48 10.54
N LEU A 170 3.07 19.51 9.99
CA LEU A 170 3.92 19.36 8.80
C LEU A 170 5.13 18.46 9.09
N LYS A 171 5.83 18.67 10.20
CA LYS A 171 6.98 17.84 10.58
C LYS A 171 6.56 16.39 10.78
N PHE A 172 5.42 16.16 11.45
CA PHE A 172 4.86 14.82 11.63
C PHE A 172 4.52 14.16 10.28
N THR A 173 3.84 14.88 9.39
CA THR A 173 3.48 14.39 8.05
C THR A 173 4.70 14.00 7.23
N ILE A 174 5.75 14.84 7.22
CA ILE A 174 7.00 14.54 6.49
C ILE A 174 7.68 13.29 7.06
N LEU A 175 7.74 13.14 8.39
CA LEU A 175 8.32 11.95 9.02
C LEU A 175 7.53 10.68 8.67
N CYS A 176 6.19 10.75 8.73
CA CYS A 176 5.33 9.65 8.33
C CYS A 176 5.49 9.29 6.85
N ALA A 177 5.53 10.28 5.95
CA ALA A 177 5.75 10.07 4.52
C ALA A 177 7.10 9.39 4.25
N ALA A 178 8.18 9.85 4.91
CA ALA A 178 9.50 9.24 4.80
C ALA A 178 9.50 7.77 5.27
N LEU A 179 8.86 7.47 6.40
CA LEU A 179 8.73 6.11 6.91
C LEU A 179 7.93 5.21 5.95
N ILE A 180 6.83 5.70 5.39
CA ILE A 180 6.03 4.95 4.41
C ILE A 180 6.87 4.66 3.17
N ILE A 181 7.59 5.64 2.63
CA ILE A 181 8.46 5.45 1.46
C ILE A 181 9.49 4.35 1.71
N VAL A 182 10.21 4.40 2.83
CA VAL A 182 11.27 3.43 3.15
C VAL A 182 10.68 2.04 3.40
N LEU A 183 9.66 1.93 4.26
CA LEU A 183 9.10 0.62 4.63
C LEU A 183 8.38 -0.04 3.46
N TYR A 184 7.57 0.72 2.71
CA TYR A 184 6.78 0.16 1.63
C TYR A 184 7.67 -0.25 0.45
N SER A 185 8.68 0.55 0.09
CA SER A 185 9.64 0.17 -0.94
C SER A 185 10.43 -1.08 -0.52
N TYR A 186 10.92 -1.12 0.73
CA TYR A 186 11.66 -2.25 1.26
C TYR A 186 10.88 -3.57 1.21
N TRP A 187 9.63 -3.57 1.70
CA TRP A 187 8.78 -4.77 1.65
C TRP A 187 8.39 -5.17 0.23
N THR A 188 8.25 -4.21 -0.67
CA THR A 188 8.02 -4.47 -2.11
C THR A 188 9.21 -5.23 -2.71
N PHE A 189 10.44 -4.78 -2.45
CA PHE A 189 11.64 -5.49 -2.91
C PHE A 189 11.78 -6.90 -2.30
N CYS A 190 11.34 -7.10 -1.06
CA CYS A 190 11.30 -8.42 -0.43
C CYS A 190 10.32 -9.37 -1.15
N LEU A 191 9.16 -8.85 -1.56
CA LEU A 191 8.19 -9.62 -2.34
C LEU A 191 8.72 -9.99 -3.73
N PHE A 192 9.35 -9.05 -4.44
CA PHE A 192 10.02 -9.32 -5.71
C PHE A 192 11.12 -10.39 -5.57
N SER A 193 11.96 -10.28 -4.54
CA SER A 193 13.01 -11.26 -4.26
C SER A 193 12.45 -12.66 -4.03
N TYR A 194 11.28 -12.76 -3.39
CA TYR A 194 10.59 -14.04 -3.21
C TYR A 194 10.01 -14.62 -4.49
N ALA A 195 9.41 -13.77 -5.34
CA ALA A 195 8.90 -14.20 -6.62
C ALA A 195 10.02 -14.81 -7.49
N ILE A 196 11.18 -14.15 -7.56
CA ILE A 196 12.36 -14.65 -8.29
C ILE A 196 12.86 -15.98 -7.69
N LYS A 197 12.97 -16.06 -6.35
CA LYS A 197 13.39 -17.28 -5.67
C LYS A 197 12.49 -18.47 -5.97
N LEU A 198 11.17 -18.25 -5.99
CA LEU A 198 10.21 -19.30 -6.28
C LEU A 198 10.36 -19.83 -7.71
N GLN A 199 10.58 -18.92 -8.68
CA GLN A 199 10.82 -19.25 -10.09
C GLN A 199 12.12 -20.06 -10.30
N VAL A 200 13.20 -19.71 -9.60
CA VAL A 200 14.46 -20.47 -9.69
C VAL A 200 14.27 -21.88 -9.13
N ASN A 201 13.56 -22.02 -8.00
CA ASN A 201 13.31 -23.31 -7.37
C ASN A 201 12.43 -24.23 -8.23
N THR A 202 11.40 -23.70 -8.89
CA THR A 202 10.53 -24.50 -9.77
C THR A 202 11.27 -24.93 -11.04
N ARG A 203 12.07 -24.05 -11.64
CA ARG A 203 12.95 -24.42 -12.77
C ARG A 203 13.96 -25.50 -12.40
N ALA A 204 14.61 -25.37 -11.24
CA ALA A 204 15.54 -26.39 -10.76
C ALA A 204 14.85 -27.73 -10.48
N ALA A 205 13.64 -27.71 -9.91
CA ALA A 205 12.85 -28.93 -9.71
C ALA A 205 12.48 -29.58 -11.04
N MET A 206 12.00 -28.81 -12.02
CA MET A 206 11.69 -29.30 -13.38
C MET A 206 12.90 -29.96 -14.03
N LEU A 207 14.08 -29.32 -13.98
CA LEU A 207 15.30 -29.90 -14.56
C LEU A 207 15.68 -31.23 -13.90
N LYS A 208 15.52 -31.37 -12.58
CA LYS A 208 15.74 -32.64 -11.87
C LYS A 208 14.75 -33.72 -12.32
N TYR A 209 13.47 -33.38 -12.48
CA TYR A 209 12.47 -34.33 -13.01
C TYR A 209 12.83 -34.81 -14.42
N TYR A 210 13.26 -33.90 -15.31
CA TYR A 210 13.73 -34.26 -16.65
C TYR A 210 14.99 -35.15 -16.61
N GLN A 211 15.98 -34.85 -15.75
CA GLN A 211 17.18 -35.68 -15.59
C GLN A 211 16.89 -37.07 -15.03
N GLN A 212 15.83 -37.24 -14.25
CA GLN A 212 15.41 -38.54 -13.72
C GLN A 212 14.61 -39.38 -14.72
N GLY A 213 14.48 -38.95 -15.99
CA GLY A 213 13.75 -39.68 -17.03
C GLY A 213 12.23 -39.71 -16.84
N MET A 214 11.71 -39.01 -15.83
CA MET A 214 10.29 -38.87 -15.58
C MET A 214 9.78 -37.66 -16.36
N LEU A 215 9.44 -37.88 -17.63
CA LEU A 215 8.78 -36.86 -18.44
C LEU A 215 7.50 -36.40 -17.72
N PRO A 216 7.25 -35.08 -17.59
CA PRO A 216 5.96 -34.62 -17.11
C PRO A 216 4.89 -35.20 -18.04
N GLN A 217 3.94 -35.95 -17.49
CA GLN A 217 2.73 -36.36 -18.21
C GLN A 217 1.90 -35.11 -18.50
N VAL A 218 2.32 -34.35 -19.50
CA VAL A 218 1.43 -33.44 -20.21
C VAL A 218 0.51 -34.37 -20.99
N PRO A 219 -0.82 -34.28 -20.85
CA PRO A 219 -1.70 -34.98 -21.76
C PRO A 219 -1.44 -34.43 -23.16
N MET A 220 -0.59 -35.11 -23.93
CA MET A 220 -0.48 -34.88 -25.35
C MET A 220 -1.77 -35.40 -25.95
N MET A 221 -2.73 -34.50 -26.15
CA MET A 221 -3.80 -34.71 -27.10
C MET A 221 -3.12 -34.80 -28.47
N MET A 222 -2.75 -36.01 -28.89
CA MET A 222 -2.32 -36.27 -30.26
C MET A 222 -3.53 -35.99 -31.17
N PRO A 223 -3.41 -35.13 -32.19
CA PRO A 223 -4.40 -35.12 -33.24
C PRO A 223 -4.34 -36.46 -33.95
N HIS A 224 -5.45 -37.19 -33.94
CA HIS A 224 -5.62 -38.41 -34.70
C HIS A 224 -5.61 -38.05 -36.19
N VAL A 225 -4.45 -38.17 -36.84
CA VAL A 225 -4.34 -38.06 -38.30
C VAL A 225 -4.93 -39.36 -38.86
N ASN A 226 -6.18 -39.30 -39.29
CA ASN A 226 -6.77 -40.39 -40.05
C ASN A 226 -6.20 -40.32 -41.47
N ASN A 227 -5.42 -41.34 -41.83
CA ASN A 227 -4.97 -41.57 -43.20
C ASN A 227 -6.19 -41.90 -44.07
N GLY A 228 -6.37 -41.14 -45.15
CA GLY A 228 -7.31 -41.45 -46.22
C GLY A 228 -8.52 -40.51 -46.25
N ASP A 229 -8.43 -39.46 -47.06
CA ASP A 229 -9.16 -39.43 -48.33
C ASP A 229 -8.80 -38.15 -49.08
N ILE A 230 -7.97 -38.31 -50.12
CA ILE A 230 -7.90 -37.36 -51.23
C ILE A 230 -9.01 -37.77 -52.18
N ILE A 231 -10.05 -36.96 -52.32
CA ILE A 231 -10.90 -36.95 -53.50
C ILE A 231 -11.14 -35.49 -53.88
N LEU A 232 -10.94 -35.21 -55.17
CA LEU A 232 -10.98 -33.92 -55.85
C LEU A 232 -12.12 -32.98 -55.43
#